data_AF-A0A351AS57-F1
#
_entry.id   AF-A0A351AS57-F1
#
_cell.length_a   1.000
_cell.length_b   1.000
_cell.length_c   1.000
_cell.angle_alpha   90.00
_cell.angle_beta   90.00
_cell.angle_gamma   90.00
#
_symmetry.space_group_name_H-M   'P 1'
#
loop_
_entity.id
_entity.type
_entity.pdbx_description
1 polymer ?
#
loop_
_entity_poly.entity_id
_entity_poly.type
_entity_poly.pdbx_seq_one_letter_code
_entity_poly.pdbx_strand_id
1 'polypeptide(L)'
;MTLDAGGTNMVFGAMKGGEFCCEPITLPSNADNLDRCLGTMVTGFTKIKEELGDAEPVAISFCFPGPADYPDGIIGGYLPNFPSFRDGVALGPFLEDTFGIP
;
A
#
# COMPACT_ATOMS: atom_id res chain seq x y z
N MET A 1 -7.60 6.08 -0.74
CA MET A 1 -7.23 5.03 0.23
C MET A 1 -5.82 5.28 0.73
N THR A 2 -5.49 4.83 1.92
CA THR A 2 -4.20 5.08 2.57
C THR A 2 -3.54 3.78 3.03
N LEU A 3 -2.22 3.71 2.99
CA LEU A 3 -1.43 2.60 3.55
C LEU A 3 -0.27 3.14 4.39
N ASP A 4 -0.13 2.60 5.60
CA ASP A 4 1.08 2.70 6.43
C ASP A 4 1.78 1.34 6.47
N ALA A 5 2.94 1.26 5.81
CA ALA A 5 3.67 0.01 5.64
C ALA A 5 4.81 -0.14 6.66
N GLY A 6 4.57 -0.96 7.68
CA GLY A 6 5.59 -1.41 8.63
C GLY A 6 6.21 -2.75 8.22
N GLY A 7 7.42 -3.03 8.73
CA GLY A 7 8.12 -4.29 8.47
C GLY A 7 7.38 -5.54 8.95
N THR A 8 6.50 -5.41 9.93
CA THR A 8 5.72 -6.52 10.49
C THR A 8 4.27 -6.50 9.99
N ASN A 9 3.65 -5.33 9.92
CA ASN A 9 2.23 -5.17 9.60
C ASN A 9 2.03 -4.00 8.64
N MET A 10 0.97 -4.10 7.85
CA MET A 10 0.45 -3.04 7.00
C MET A 10 -0.90 -2.60 7.54
N VAL A 11 -1.09 -1.29 7.67
CA VAL A 11 -2.35 -0.69 8.13
C VAL A 11 -2.98 0.06 6.97
N PHE A 12 -4.17 -0.38 6.57
CA PHE A 12 -4.94 0.17 5.47
C PHE A 12 -6.07 1.04 6.02
N GLY A 13 -6.41 2.11 5.30
CA GLY A 13 -7.53 2.99 5.66
C GLY A 13 -8.02 3.82 4.48
N ALA A 14 -8.94 4.74 4.75
CA ALA A 14 -9.41 5.72 3.79
C ALA A 14 -9.66 7.05 4.47
N MET A 15 -9.35 8.14 3.74
CA MET A 15 -9.59 9.50 4.20
C MET A 15 -10.49 10.25 3.21
N LYS A 16 -11.38 11.08 3.74
CA LYS A 16 -12.26 11.99 2.99
C LYS A 16 -12.36 13.31 3.72
N GLY A 17 -12.09 14.43 3.04
CA GLY A 17 -12.15 15.75 3.66
C GLY A 17 -11.13 16.00 4.78
N GLY A 18 -10.05 15.22 4.83
CA GLY A 18 -9.02 15.31 5.88
C GLY A 18 -9.26 14.42 7.11
N GLU A 19 -10.35 13.66 7.14
CA GLU A 19 -10.69 12.75 8.23
C GLU A 19 -10.74 11.30 7.74
N PHE A 20 -10.42 10.35 8.62
CA PHE A 20 -10.62 8.93 8.31
C PHE A 20 -12.11 8.60 8.23
N CYS A 21 -12.49 7.83 7.22
CA CYS A 21 -13.89 7.54 6.92
C CYS A 21 -14.26 6.05 6.97
N CYS A 22 -13.35 5.19 7.44
CA CYS A 22 -13.56 3.77 7.64
C CYS A 22 -12.66 3.27 8.78
N GLU A 23 -12.96 2.09 9.34
CA GLU A 23 -12.08 1.50 10.34
C GLU A 23 -10.79 0.99 9.67
N PRO A 24 -9.63 1.12 10.32
CA PRO A 24 -8.38 0.66 9.74
C PRO A 24 -8.30 -0.87 9.74
N ILE A 25 -7.84 -1.44 8.63
CA ILE A 25 -7.61 -2.88 8.48
C ILE A 25 -6.11 -3.14 8.65
N THR A 26 -5.74 -4.06 9.55
CA THR A 26 -4.34 -4.47 9.74
C THR A 26 -4.11 -5.87 9.18
N LEU A 27 -3.11 -6.03 8.31
CA LEU A 27 -2.68 -7.31 7.75
C LEU A 27 -1.17 -7.51 7.96
N PRO A 28 -0.66 -8.75 8.06
CA PRO A 28 0.77 -9.01 8.14
C PRO A 28 1.48 -8.58 6.86
N SER A 29 2.64 -7.92 6.96
CA SER A 29 3.36 -7.36 5.81
C SER A 29 3.85 -8.42 4.81
N ASN A 30 4.15 -9.63 5.30
CA ASN A 30 4.85 -10.68 4.53
C ASN A 30 6.12 -10.16 3.84
N ALA A 31 6.85 -9.27 4.53
CA ALA A 31 7.99 -8.52 3.99
C ALA A 31 9.19 -9.36 3.54
N ASP A 32 9.18 -10.67 3.81
CA ASP A 32 10.15 -11.68 3.39
C ASP A 32 9.85 -12.30 2.01
N ASN A 33 8.62 -12.14 1.48
CA ASN A 33 8.22 -12.69 0.20
C ASN A 33 7.47 -11.65 -0.64
N LEU A 34 8.02 -11.31 -1.82
CA LEU A 34 7.51 -10.20 -2.64
C LEU A 34 6.06 -10.42 -3.07
N ASP A 35 5.75 -11.59 -3.65
CA ASP A 35 4.40 -11.89 -4.14
C ASP A 35 3.36 -11.87 -3.02
N ARG A 36 3.69 -12.42 -1.85
CA ARG A 36 2.80 -12.38 -0.67
C ARG A 36 2.63 -10.97 -0.12
N CYS A 37 3.70 -10.17 -0.13
CA CYS A 37 3.68 -8.78 0.30
C CYS A 37 2.76 -7.94 -0.61
N LEU A 38 2.95 -8.02 -1.93
CA LEU A 38 2.10 -7.36 -2.92
C LEU A 38 0.65 -7.85 -2.85
N GLY A 39 0.44 -9.16 -2.72
CA GLY A 39 -0.89 -9.73 -2.53
C GLY A 39 -1.59 -9.25 -1.26
N THR A 40 -0.83 -8.97 -0.20
CA THR A 40 -1.36 -8.34 1.03
C THR A 40 -1.86 -6.93 0.75
N MET A 41 -1.09 -6.14 -0.01
CA MET A 41 -1.49 -4.79 -0.39
C MET A 41 -2.78 -4.78 -1.21
N VAL A 42 -2.86 -5.63 -2.22
CA VAL A 42 -4.08 -5.78 -3.04
C VAL A 42 -5.26 -6.20 -2.17
N THR A 43 -5.08 -7.20 -1.30
CA THR A 43 -6.13 -7.67 -0.39
C THR A 43 -6.60 -6.55 0.55
N GLY A 44 -5.67 -5.79 1.13
CA GLY A 44 -6.00 -4.70 2.06
C GLY A 44 -6.78 -3.58 1.39
N PHE A 45 -6.31 -3.09 0.24
CA PHE A 45 -7.02 -2.04 -0.51
C PHE A 45 -8.37 -2.49 -1.06
N THR A 46 -8.49 -3.73 -1.54
CA THR A 46 -9.78 -4.28 -1.97
C THR A 46 -10.79 -4.28 -0.82
N LYS A 47 -10.38 -4.69 0.38
CA LYS A 47 -11.26 -4.66 1.56
C LYS A 47 -11.67 -3.25 1.96
N ILE A 48 -10.76 -2.28 1.92
CA ILE A 48 -11.09 -0.87 2.16
C ILE A 48 -12.09 -0.37 1.11
N LYS A 49 -11.88 -0.68 -0.17
CA LYS A 49 -12.80 -0.31 -1.25
C LYS A 49 -14.19 -0.90 -1.03
N GLU A 50 -14.28 -2.16 -0.62
CA GLU A 50 -15.55 -2.82 -0.27
C GLU A 50 -16.24 -2.13 0.92
N GLU A 51 -15.50 -1.74 1.95
CA GLU A 51 -16.04 -1.04 3.13
C GLU A 51 -16.58 0.35 2.79
N LEU A 52 -15.98 1.04 1.81
CA LEU A 52 -16.45 2.34 1.34
C LEU A 52 -17.77 2.27 0.55
N GLY A 53 -18.16 1.10 0.06
CA GLY A 53 -19.40 0.91 -0.72
C GLY A 53 -19.46 1.83 -1.94
N ASP A 54 -20.51 2.65 -2.03
CA ASP A 54 -20.73 3.58 -3.15
C ASP A 54 -19.75 4.78 -3.17
N ALA A 55 -18.97 4.99 -2.10
CA ALA A 55 -17.99 6.06 -2.03
C ALA A 55 -16.69 5.67 -2.75
N GLU A 56 -16.69 5.79 -4.08
CA GLU A 56 -15.56 5.38 -4.91
C GLU A 56 -14.27 6.19 -4.56
N PRO A 57 -13.15 5.52 -4.24
CA PRO A 57 -11.89 6.19 -3.98
C PRO A 57 -11.30 6.76 -5.26
N VAL A 58 -10.70 7.96 -5.17
CA VAL A 58 -10.12 8.66 -6.33
C VAL A 58 -8.60 8.54 -6.44
N ALA A 59 -7.93 8.05 -5.39
CA ALA A 59 -6.48 7.87 -5.33
C ALA A 59 -6.07 6.92 -4.21
N ILE A 60 -4.82 6.44 -4.26
CA ILE A 60 -4.12 5.69 -3.22
C ILE A 60 -2.87 6.49 -2.82
N SER A 61 -2.68 6.72 -1.52
CA SER A 61 -1.45 7.29 -1.00
C SER A 61 -0.84 6.35 0.03
N PHE A 62 0.46 6.11 -0.01
CA PHE A 62 1.11 5.20 0.92
C PHE A 62 2.41 5.77 1.50
N CYS A 63 2.65 5.45 2.77
CA CYS A 63 3.92 5.72 3.44
C CYS A 63 4.77 4.45 3.37
N PHE A 64 5.96 4.54 2.76
CA PHE A 64 6.88 3.42 2.64
C PHE A 64 8.30 3.85 3.04
N PRO A 65 9.05 2.99 3.76
CA PRO A 65 10.43 3.29 4.11
C PRO A 65 11.31 3.45 2.86
N GLY A 66 12.20 4.43 2.89
CA GLY A 66 13.19 4.67 1.83
C GLY A 66 14.50 3.89 2.01
N PRO A 67 15.39 3.90 0.99
CA PRO A 67 15.39 4.80 -0.16
C PRO A 67 14.27 4.50 -1.18
N ALA A 68 13.77 5.53 -1.86
CA ALA A 68 12.72 5.43 -2.89
C ALA A 68 12.77 6.62 -3.86
N ASP A 69 12.29 6.41 -5.07
CA ASP A 69 11.86 7.46 -6.00
C ASP A 69 10.36 7.70 -5.77
N TYR A 70 10.05 8.63 -4.86
CA TYR A 70 8.67 8.91 -4.46
C TYR A 70 7.80 9.50 -5.58
N PRO A 71 8.29 10.43 -6.43
CA PRO A 71 7.52 10.91 -7.58
C PRO A 71 7.02 9.81 -8.51
N ASP A 72 7.86 8.80 -8.80
CA ASP A 72 7.51 7.68 -9.68
C ASP A 72 6.95 6.46 -8.91
N GLY A 73 6.81 6.57 -7.58
CA GLY A 73 6.31 5.49 -6.72
C GLY A 73 7.19 4.24 -6.71
N ILE A 74 8.50 4.38 -6.96
CA ILE A 74 9.44 3.25 -7.02
C ILE A 74 10.16 3.15 -5.67
N ILE A 75 9.91 2.05 -4.95
CA ILE A 75 10.61 1.74 -3.72
C ILE A 75 11.99 1.18 -4.08
N GLY A 76 13.03 1.73 -3.48
CA GLY A 76 14.41 1.29 -3.68
C GLY A 76 14.73 0.00 -2.94
N GLY A 77 15.93 -0.51 -3.21
CA GLY A 77 16.46 -1.71 -2.58
C GLY A 77 16.94 -1.52 -1.14
N TYR A 78 17.36 -2.64 -0.54
CA TYR A 78 18.06 -2.70 0.76
C TYR A 78 17.31 -2.13 1.97
N LEU A 79 15.99 -2.26 1.99
CA LEU A 79 15.18 -1.96 3.16
C LEU A 79 15.38 -3.03 4.25
N PRO A 80 15.92 -2.71 5.46
CA PRO A 80 16.13 -3.70 6.50
C PRO A 80 14.85 -4.43 6.91
N ASN A 81 13.73 -3.73 6.83
CA ASN A 81 12.40 -4.20 7.22
C ASN A 81 11.63 -4.85 6.07
N PHE A 82 12.10 -4.72 4.82
CA PHE A 82 11.48 -5.28 3.61
C PHE A 82 12.53 -6.01 2.76
N PRO A 83 13.03 -7.16 3.22
CA PRO A 83 14.04 -7.92 2.49
C PRO A 83 13.58 -8.38 1.10
N SER A 84 12.28 -8.56 0.86
CA SER A 84 11.75 -8.90 -0.47
C SER A 84 11.83 -7.76 -1.49
N PHE A 85 12.07 -6.53 -1.05
CA PHE A 85 12.18 -5.34 -1.91
C PHE A 85 13.63 -5.06 -2.34
N ARG A 86 14.56 -6.01 -2.12
CA ARG A 86 16.01 -5.79 -2.29
C ARG A 86 16.41 -5.26 -3.67
N ASP A 87 15.72 -5.67 -4.72
CA ASP A 87 16.01 -5.29 -6.11
C ASP A 87 15.20 -4.06 -6.58
N GLY A 88 14.49 -3.40 -5.66
CA GLY A 88 13.57 -2.32 -5.95
C GLY A 88 12.21 -2.82 -6.48
N VAL A 89 11.16 -2.02 -6.27
CA VAL A 89 9.79 -2.37 -6.64
C VAL A 89 9.06 -1.12 -7.14
N ALA A 90 8.51 -1.18 -8.35
CA ALA A 90 7.65 -0.15 -8.92
C ALA A 90 6.24 -0.20 -8.29
N LEU A 91 6.14 0.17 -7.01
CA LEU A 91 4.94 -0.03 -6.21
C LEU A 91 3.78 0.88 -6.63
N GLY A 92 4.06 2.14 -6.92
CA GLY A 92 3.07 3.08 -7.45
C GLY A 92 2.42 2.56 -8.74
N PRO A 93 3.21 2.31 -9.81
CA PRO A 93 2.68 1.77 -11.06
C PRO A 93 1.93 0.43 -10.90
N PHE A 94 2.39 -0.44 -10.01
CA PHE A 94 1.69 -1.70 -9.70
C PHE A 94 0.29 -1.47 -9.13
N LEU A 95 0.14 -0.53 -8.18
CA LEU A 95 -1.15 -0.20 -7.58
C LEU A 95 -2.06 0.55 -8.56
N GLU A 96 -1.50 1.45 -9.37
CA GLU A 96 -2.23 2.17 -10.41
C GLU A 96 -2.81 1.20 -11.46
N ASP A 97 -2.00 0.24 -11.96
CA ASP A 97 -2.48 -0.80 -12.89
C ASP A 97 -3.55 -1.69 -12.26
N THR A 98 -3.41 -2.00 -10.96
CA THR A 98 -4.35 -2.88 -10.24
C THR A 98 -5.71 -2.21 -9.98
N PHE A 99 -5.72 -0.94 -9.59
CA PHE A 99 -6.93 -0.24 -9.14
C PHE A 99 -7.48 0.79 -10.12
N GLY A 100 -6.72 1.17 -11.16
CA GLY A 100 -7.12 2.15 -12.16
C GLY A 100 -7.22 3.59 -11.62
N ILE A 101 -6.58 3.87 -10.50
CA ILE A 101 -6.54 5.18 -9.84
C ILE A 101 -5.09 5.49 -9.44
N PRO A 102 -4.69 6.78 -9.42
CA PRO A 102 -3.34 7.19 -9.05
C PRO A 102 -3.01 6.87 -7.59
#